data_AF-A0A820N1A1-F1
#
_entry.id   AF-A0A820N1A1-F1
#
_cell.length_a   1.000
_cell.length_b   1.000
_cell.length_c   1.000
_cell.angle_alpha   90.00
_cell.angle_beta   90.00
_cell.angle_gamma   90.00
#
_symmetry.space_group_name_H-M   'P 1'
#
loop_
_entity.id
_entity.type
_entity.pdbx_description
1 polymer ?
#
loop_
_entity_poly.entity_id
_entity_poly.type
_entity_poly.pdbx_seq_one_letter_code
_entity_poly.pdbx_strand_id
1 'polypeptide(L)'
;NDGNEVGGSVYQRVNDRLETGVQLAWTAGSNQTRFALASKYQLDSQTVVGAKVNNICQVGLSFQQLLRPGVKLTLSALFEARNLNAGGHKVGFGLELDG
;
A
#
# COMPACT_ATOMS: atom_id res chain seq x y z
N ASN A 1 21.45 -17.33 -1.33
CA ASN A 1 20.06 -17.03 -1.75
C ASN A 1 19.42 -18.38 -2.01
N ASP A 2 19.03 -19.07 -0.94
CA ASP A 2 18.46 -20.41 -1.04
C ASP A 2 17.07 -20.26 -1.65
N GLY A 3 16.80 -20.95 -2.77
CA GLY A 3 15.61 -20.80 -3.62
C GLY A 3 14.27 -21.20 -2.95
N ASN A 4 14.12 -20.93 -1.67
CA ASN A 4 12.97 -21.23 -0.85
C ASN A 4 11.91 -20.12 -0.86
N GLU A 5 12.18 -18.91 -1.35
CA GLU A 5 11.14 -17.89 -1.54
C GLU A 5 10.85 -17.69 -3.02
N VAL A 6 9.59 -17.86 -3.40
CA VAL A 6 9.10 -17.60 -4.76
C VAL A 6 8.01 -16.55 -4.67
N GLY A 7 8.05 -15.56 -5.56
CA GLY A 7 7.03 -14.55 -5.62
C GLY A 7 6.97 -13.85 -6.97
N GLY A 8 5.85 -13.20 -7.21
CA GLY A 8 5.56 -12.42 -8.39
C GLY A 8 4.59 -11.30 -8.09
N SER A 9 4.52 -10.35 -9.01
CA SER A 9 3.55 -9.28 -8.97
C SER A 9 3.00 -9.00 -10.36
N VAL A 10 1.78 -8.49 -10.39
CA VAL A 10 1.15 -7.95 -11.59
C VAL A 10 0.86 -6.49 -11.29
N TYR A 11 1.37 -5.61 -12.14
CA TYR A 11 1.04 -4.19 -12.11
C TYR A 11 0.18 -3.86 -13.32
N GLN A 12 -0.87 -3.07 -13.11
CA GLN A 12 -1.76 -2.64 -14.16
C GLN A 12 -2.12 -1.18 -13.98
N ARG A 13 -1.75 -0.35 -14.96
CA ARG A 13 -2.37 0.97 -15.12
C ARG A 13 -3.69 0.77 -15.84
N VAL A 14 -4.79 0.94 -15.10
CA VAL A 14 -6.16 0.72 -15.60
C VAL A 14 -6.60 1.90 -16.46
N ASN A 15 -6.24 3.11 -16.05
CA ASN A 15 -6.41 4.35 -16.82
C ASN A 15 -5.41 5.40 -16.31
N ASP A 16 -5.49 6.64 -16.81
CA ASP A 16 -4.58 7.73 -16.44
C ASP A 16 -4.61 8.10 -14.95
N ARG A 17 -5.68 7.74 -14.23
CA ARG A 17 -5.86 8.05 -12.81
C ARG A 17 -5.78 6.82 -11.90
N LEU A 18 -5.99 5.61 -12.40
CA LEU A 18 -6.09 4.41 -11.59
C LEU A 18 -4.99 3.42 -11.95
N GLU A 19 -4.18 3.09 -10.96
CA GLU A 19 -3.18 2.02 -11.02
C GLU A 19 -3.51 0.96 -9.97
N THR A 20 -3.37 -0.30 -10.32
CA THR A 20 -3.57 -1.44 -9.43
C THR A 20 -2.36 -2.35 -9.46
N GLY A 21 -2.15 -3.08 -8.38
CA GLY A 21 -1.06 -4.01 -8.24
C GLY A 21 -1.47 -5.19 -7.38
N VAL A 22 -1.14 -6.39 -7.82
CA VAL A 22 -1.29 -7.61 -7.04
C VAL A 22 0.10 -8.18 -6.81
N GLN A 23 0.36 -8.64 -5.58
CA GLN A 23 1.57 -9.34 -5.23
C GLN A 23 1.21 -10.69 -4.60
N LEU A 24 1.90 -11.74 -5.03
CA LEU A 24 1.81 -13.08 -4.47
C LEU A 24 3.23 -13.58 -4.20
N ALA A 25 3.49 -14.09 -3.00
CA ALA A 25 4.73 -14.77 -2.68
C ALA A 25 4.46 -15.92 -1.70
N TRP A 26 5.32 -16.94 -1.72
CA TRP A 26 5.28 -18.04 -0.77
C TRP A 26 6.69 -18.52 -0.46
N THR A 27 6.84 -19.16 0.69
CA THR A 27 8.10 -19.79 1.10
C THR A 27 7.95 -21.31 1.04
N ALA A 28 8.69 -21.96 0.15
CA ALA A 28 8.76 -23.41 -0.01
C ALA A 28 9.11 -24.09 1.32
N GLY A 29 8.37 -25.15 1.66
CA GLY A 29 8.52 -25.85 2.94
C GLY A 29 7.85 -25.16 4.13
N SER A 30 7.09 -24.08 3.92
CA SER A 30 6.26 -23.44 4.95
C SER A 30 4.81 -23.26 4.48
N ASN A 31 3.90 -23.03 5.42
CA ASN A 31 2.52 -22.63 5.12
C ASN A 31 2.36 -21.11 4.97
N GLN A 32 3.46 -20.36 4.83
CA GLN A 32 3.41 -18.91 4.70
C GLN A 32 3.21 -18.51 3.24
N THR A 33 2.00 -18.04 2.93
CA THR A 33 1.71 -17.30 1.69
C THR A 33 1.53 -15.84 2.03
N ARG A 34 2.01 -14.95 1.17
CA ARG A 34 1.83 -13.50 1.23
C ARG A 34 1.07 -13.09 -0.03
N PHE A 35 -0.15 -12.60 0.15
CA PHE A 35 -0.94 -12.04 -0.94
C PHE A 35 -1.31 -10.61 -0.58
N ALA A 36 -1.17 -9.69 -1.52
CA ALA A 36 -1.62 -8.32 -1.37
C ALA A 36 -2.22 -7.79 -2.67
N LEU A 37 -3.29 -7.00 -2.52
CA LEU A 37 -3.87 -6.19 -3.59
C LEU A 37 -3.73 -4.73 -3.16
N ALA A 38 -3.23 -3.90 -4.06
CA ALA A 38 -3.09 -2.47 -3.85
C ALA A 38 -3.70 -1.71 -5.03
N SER A 39 -4.20 -0.51 -4.74
CA SER A 39 -4.66 0.44 -5.73
C SER A 39 -4.16 1.83 -5.37
N LYS A 40 -3.80 2.59 -6.39
CA LYS A 40 -3.46 4.01 -6.30
C LYS A 40 -4.38 4.75 -7.25
N TYR A 41 -5.10 5.73 -6.73
CA TYR A 41 -6.03 6.55 -7.47
C TYR A 41 -5.65 8.02 -7.37
N GLN A 42 -5.40 8.65 -8.51
CA GLN A 42 -5.21 10.08 -8.63
C GLN A 42 -6.58 10.75 -8.60
N LEU A 43 -6.90 11.39 -7.47
CA LEU A 43 -8.17 12.07 -7.29
C LEU A 43 -8.23 13.36 -8.13
N ASP A 44 -7.10 14.08 -8.16
CA ASP A 44 -6.87 15.28 -8.97
C ASP A 44 -5.36 15.46 -9.26
N SER A 45 -4.95 16.57 -9.87
CA SER A 45 -3.55 16.83 -10.24
C SER A 45 -2.58 16.91 -9.05
N GLN A 46 -3.07 17.11 -7.83
CA GLN A 46 -2.29 17.31 -6.61
C GLN A 46 -2.54 16.24 -5.53
N THR A 47 -3.59 15.45 -5.70
CA THR A 47 -4.09 14.52 -4.68
C THR A 47 -4.06 13.08 -5.17
N VAL A 48 -3.46 12.19 -4.38
CA VAL A 48 -3.43 10.76 -4.62
C VAL A 48 -3.94 10.03 -3.39
N VAL A 49 -4.86 9.09 -3.59
CA VAL A 49 -5.32 8.16 -2.56
C VAL A 49 -4.84 6.76 -2.89
N GLY A 50 -4.47 6.00 -1.86
CA GLY A 50 -4.01 4.64 -2.00
C GLY A 50 -4.70 3.73 -1.00
N ALA A 51 -4.94 2.51 -1.42
CA ALA A 51 -5.46 1.45 -0.56
C ALA A 51 -4.67 0.17 -0.81
N LYS A 52 -4.44 -0.60 0.25
CA LYS A 52 -3.79 -1.90 0.18
C LYS A 52 -4.50 -2.85 1.13
N VAL A 53 -4.73 -4.08 0.69
CA VAL A 53 -5.22 -5.17 1.52
C VAL A 53 -4.32 -6.37 1.36
N ASN A 54 -4.20 -7.20 2.39
CA ASN A 54 -3.41 -8.43 2.33
C ASN A 54 -4.11 -9.61 3.02
N ASN A 55 -3.55 -10.80 2.84
CA ASN A 55 -4.11 -12.06 3.37
C ASN A 55 -3.89 -12.28 4.88
N ILE A 56 -3.23 -11.35 5.57
CA ILE A 56 -3.20 -11.30 7.04
C ILE A 56 -4.27 -10.36 7.62
N CYS A 57 -5.22 -9.92 6.78
CA CYS A 57 -6.32 -9.03 7.13
C CYS A 57 -5.85 -7.65 7.58
N GLN A 58 -4.77 -7.13 7.00
CA GLN A 58 -4.43 -5.72 7.17
C GLN A 58 -5.03 -4.89 6.04
N VAL A 59 -5.49 -3.69 6.41
CA VAL A 59 -5.97 -2.67 5.47
C VAL A 59 -5.11 -1.43 5.63
N GLY A 60 -4.33 -1.11 4.60
CA GLY A 60 -3.54 0.10 4.50
C GLY A 60 -4.28 1.16 3.70
N LEU A 61 -4.30 2.39 4.21
CA LEU A 61 -4.78 3.58 3.51
C LEU A 61 -3.67 4.61 3.44
N SER A 62 -3.59 5.34 2.33
CA SER A 62 -2.68 6.46 2.18
C SER A 62 -3.37 7.62 1.48
N PHE A 63 -3.06 8.84 1.91
CA PHE A 63 -3.51 10.08 1.31
C PHE A 63 -2.29 10.97 1.09
N GLN A 64 -2.06 11.40 -0.14
CA GLN A 64 -0.93 12.23 -0.50
C GLN A 64 -1.44 13.50 -1.16
N GLN A 65 -0.97 14.65 -0.67
CA GLN A 65 -1.35 15.98 -1.13
C GLN A 65 -0.09 16.78 -1.46
N LEU A 66 -0.01 17.31 -2.67
CA LEU A 66 0.91 18.39 -2.99
C LEU A 66 0.34 19.69 -2.40
N LEU A 67 0.96 20.22 -1.34
CA LEU A 67 0.50 21.44 -0.67
C LEU A 67 0.90 22.68 -1.44
N ARG A 68 2.13 22.69 -1.96
CA ARG A 68 2.74 23.74 -2.80
C ARG A 68 3.80 23.07 -3.69
N PRO A 69 4.28 23.72 -4.78
CA PRO A 69 5.43 23.23 -5.52
C PRO A 69 6.61 22.94 -4.57
N GLY A 70 7.16 21.72 -4.65
CA GLY A 70 8.23 21.25 -3.78
C GLY A 70 7.81 20.88 -2.34
N VAL A 71 6.51 20.90 -1.97
CA VAL A 71 6.05 20.50 -0.64
C VAL A 71 4.93 19.48 -0.73
N LYS A 72 5.19 18.25 -0.30
CA LYS A 72 4.27 17.12 -0.42
C LYS A 72 4.02 16.47 0.94
N LEU A 73 2.76 16.46 1.36
CA LEU A 73 2.31 15.79 2.57
C LEU A 73 1.77 14.40 2.23
N THR A 74 2.18 13.39 2.98
CA THR A 74 1.61 12.04 2.93
C THR A 74 1.09 11.68 4.30
N LEU A 75 -0.14 11.21 4.38
CA LEU A 75 -0.77 10.60 5.55
C LEU A 75 -0.98 9.11 5.26
N SER A 76 -0.79 8.27 6.25
CA SER A 76 -0.96 6.81 6.10
C SER A 76 -1.53 6.20 7.36
N ALA A 77 -2.32 5.16 7.18
CA ALA A 77 -2.87 4.35 8.25
C ALA A 77 -2.82 2.88 7.87
N LEU A 78 -2.56 2.00 8.83
CA LEU A 78 -2.60 0.55 8.69
C LEU A 78 -3.45 -0.03 9.80
N PHE A 79 -4.57 -0.64 9.42
CA PHE A 79 -5.54 -1.24 10.32
C PHE A 79 -5.39 -2.75 10.33
N GLU A 80 -5.45 -3.34 11.52
CA GLU A 80 -5.46 -4.79 11.73
C GLU A 80 -6.94 -5.24 11.77
N ALA A 81 -7.50 -5.61 10.61
CA ALA A 81 -8.94 -5.85 10.47
C ALA A 81 -9.44 -7.09 11.23
N ARG A 82 -8.53 -8.00 11.64
CA ARG A 82 -8.87 -9.11 12.55
C ARG A 82 -9.30 -8.65 13.94
N ASN A 83 -8.81 -7.49 14.37
CA ASN A 83 -9.00 -6.95 15.71
C ASN A 83 -9.24 -5.44 15.64
N LEU A 84 -10.27 -5.00 14.92
CA LEU A 84 -10.62 -3.57 14.81
C LEU A 84 -11.00 -2.94 16.16
N ASN A 85 -11.54 -3.75 17.08
CA ASN A 85 -11.90 -3.30 18.42
C ASN A 85 -10.71 -3.31 19.38
N ALA A 86 -9.55 -3.83 18.96
CA ALA A 86 -8.31 -3.78 19.73
C ALA A 86 -7.36 -2.72 19.14
N GLY A 87 -6.39 -2.28 19.94
CA GLY A 87 -5.33 -1.39 19.44
C GLY A 87 -4.36 -2.09 18.48
N GLY A 88 -3.28 -1.39 18.11
CA GLY A 88 -2.23 -1.91 17.21
C GLY A 88 -2.31 -1.38 15.78
N HIS A 89 -3.28 -0.51 15.49
CA HIS A 89 -3.31 0.26 14.26
C HIS A 89 -2.15 1.25 14.21
N LYS A 90 -1.51 1.36 13.05
CA LYS A 90 -0.40 2.29 12.84
C LYS A 90 -0.92 3.50 12.08
N VAL A 91 -0.51 4.67 12.51
CA VAL A 91 -0.70 5.91 11.75
C VAL A 91 0.65 6.55 11.53
N GLY A 92 0.82 7.20 10.39
CA GLY A 92 2.07 7.84 10.02
C GLY A 92 1.82 9.03 9.11
N PHE A 93 2.74 9.98 9.14
CA PHE A 93 2.79 11.08 8.20
C PHE A 93 4.20 11.24 7.67
N GLY A 94 4.32 11.84 6.49
CA GLY A 94 5.59 12.18 5.86
C GLY A 94 5.46 13.55 5.18
N LEU A 95 6.51 14.35 5.28
CA LEU A 95 6.62 15.63 4.60
C LEU A 95 7.86 15.56 3.70
N GLU A 96 7.65 15.59 2.39
CA GLU A 96 8.73 15.72 1.41
C GLU A 96 8.88 17.19 1.00
N LEU A 97 10.14 17.63 0.95
CA LEU A 97 10.55 18.98 0.58
C LEU A 97 11.58 18.87 -0.55
N ASP A 98 11.25 19.36 -1.74
CA ASP A 98 12.18 19.48 -2.86
C ASP A 98 12.69 20.93 -2.93
N GLY A 99 14.02 21.09 -3.02
CA GLY A 99 14.71 22.37 -3.11
C GLY A 99 15.33 22.64 -4.47
#